data_AF-W4QAU7-F1
#
_entry.id   AF-W4QAU7-F1
#
_cell.length_a   1.000
_cell.length_b   1.000
_cell.length_c   1.000
_cell.angle_alpha   90.00
_cell.angle_beta   90.00
_cell.angle_gamma   90.00
#
_symmetry.space_group_name_H-M   'P 1'
#
loop_
_entity.id
_entity.type
_entity.pdbx_description
1 polymer ?
#
loop_
_entity_poly.entity_id
_entity_poly.type
_entity_poly.pdbx_seq_one_letter_code
_entity_poly.pdbx_strand_id
1 'polypeptide(L)'
;MNVVHILGFQSKGDVFYEEEFSQLGNTYVATADGTYGTEGFVTDVLQAEEVQFDYMYSCGPTPMLKALSDCYADQKLYISLEERMGCGVGACFACVCHVVGDESGTSYRKVCTDGPVFSVGEVVL
;
A
#
# COMPACT_ATOMS: atom_id res chain seq x y z
N MET A 1 12.22 10.03 -15.53
CA MET A 1 11.30 9.44 -14.53
C MET A 1 11.96 9.64 -13.18
N ASN A 2 11.27 10.30 -12.26
CA ASN A 2 11.74 10.44 -10.88
C ASN A 2 11.00 9.41 -10.04
N VAL A 3 11.72 8.64 -9.21
CA VAL A 3 11.14 7.60 -8.37
C VAL A 3 11.57 7.88 -6.93
N VAL A 4 10.58 7.92 -6.04
CA VAL A 4 10.77 8.04 -4.60
C VAL A 4 10.26 6.77 -3.95
N HIS A 5 11.08 6.17 -3.10
CA HIS A 5 10.74 4.99 -2.31
C HIS A 5 10.61 5.39 -0.86
N ILE A 6 9.57 4.91 -0.19
CA ILE A 6 9.38 5.10 1.25
C ILE A 6 9.11 3.73 1.84
N LEU A 7 10.06 3.25 2.64
CA LEU A 7 10.05 1.92 3.22
C LEU A 7 9.75 2.03 4.72
N GLY A 8 8.69 1.38 5.19
CA GLY A 8 8.28 1.38 6.60
C GLY A 8 8.54 0.04 7.26
N PHE A 9 9.17 0.06 8.43
CA PHE A 9 9.49 -1.13 9.21
C PHE A 9 9.13 -0.96 10.68
N GLN A 10 9.10 -2.06 11.43
CA GLN A 10 8.89 -2.01 12.88
C GLN A 10 10.12 -1.45 13.61
N SER A 11 11.31 -1.94 13.27
CA SER A 11 12.58 -1.56 13.86
C SER A 11 13.74 -1.63 12.87
N LYS A 12 14.93 -1.15 13.25
CA LYS A 12 16.18 -1.23 12.48
C LYS A 12 16.54 -2.68 12.09
N GLY A 13 16.23 -3.64 12.95
CA GLY A 13 16.53 -5.06 12.69
C GLY A 13 15.69 -5.66 11.56
N ASP A 14 14.57 -5.02 11.23
CA ASP A 14 13.64 -5.46 10.19
C ASP A 14 13.88 -4.74 8.84
N VAL A 15 14.81 -3.79 8.78
CA VAL A 15 15.11 -3.03 7.57
C VAL A 15 15.79 -3.93 6.55
N PHE A 16 15.23 -3.98 5.35
CA PHE A 16 15.81 -4.70 4.21
C PHE A 16 15.59 -3.93 2.90
N TYR A 17 16.38 -4.28 1.88
CA TYR A 17 16.36 -3.70 0.53
C TYR A 17 16.60 -2.19 0.39
N GLU A 18 16.96 -1.48 1.46
CA GLU A 18 17.27 -0.04 1.40
C GLU A 18 18.38 0.28 0.38
N GLU A 19 19.46 -0.52 0.36
CA GLU A 19 20.58 -0.31 -0.57
C GLU A 19 20.14 -0.51 -2.02
N GLU A 20 19.39 -1.57 -2.30
CA GLU A 20 18.88 -1.90 -3.63
C GLU A 20 17.90 -0.84 -4.13
N PHE A 21 16.99 -0.34 -3.28
CA PHE A 21 16.07 0.75 -3.65
C PHE A 21 16.80 2.09 -3.85
N SER A 22 17.82 2.38 -3.03
CA SER A 22 18.60 3.61 -3.13
C SER A 22 19.37 3.73 -4.45
N GLN A 23 19.68 2.60 -5.09
CA GLN A 23 20.29 2.58 -6.44
C GLN A 23 19.31 2.97 -7.55
N LEU A 24 18.00 2.89 -7.29
CA LEU A 24 16.94 3.11 -8.28
C LEU A 24 16.26 4.49 -8.15
N GLY A 25 16.42 5.15 -7.01
CA GLY A 25 15.74 6.41 -6.72
C GLY A 25 15.94 6.89 -5.29
N ASN A 26 15.44 8.09 -5.00
CA ASN A 26 15.52 8.66 -3.66
C ASN A 26 14.75 7.76 -2.69
N THR A 27 15.39 7.32 -1.62
CA THR A 27 14.86 6.26 -0.75
C THR A 27 14.88 6.72 0.69
N TYR A 28 13.72 6.64 1.32
CA TYR A 28 13.53 6.97 2.72
C TYR A 28 13.13 5.72 3.50
N VAL A 29 13.61 5.64 4.74
CA VAL A 29 13.23 4.60 5.68
C VAL A 29 12.55 5.22 6.90
N ALA A 30 11.44 4.62 7.32
CA ALA A 30 10.76 4.90 8.58
C ALA A 30 10.76 3.66 9.48
N THR A 31 10.99 3.85 10.77
CA THR A 31 10.83 2.80 11.78
C THR A 31 9.86 3.23 12.85
N ALA A 32 8.89 2.37 13.16
CA ALA A 32 7.84 2.66 14.14
C ALA A 32 8.40 2.92 15.56
N ASP A 33 9.56 2.34 15.89
CA ASP A 33 10.26 2.54 17.17
C ASP A 33 11.38 3.59 17.13
N GLY A 34 11.59 4.27 15.99
CA GLY A 34 12.59 5.31 15.81
C GLY A 34 14.04 4.83 15.82
N THR A 35 14.28 3.52 15.76
CA THR A 35 15.65 2.97 15.83
C THR A 35 16.47 3.22 14.56
N TYR A 36 15.84 3.59 13.44
CA TYR A 36 16.51 3.95 12.19
C TYR A 36 15.66 4.81 11.25
N GLY A 37 16.28 5.77 10.56
CA GLY A 37 15.57 6.67 9.64
C GLY A 37 14.61 7.62 10.37
N THR A 38 13.44 7.85 9.79
CA THR A 38 12.38 8.67 10.40
C THR A 38 11.63 7.85 11.45
N GLU A 39 11.47 8.40 12.65
CA GLU A 39 10.62 7.78 13.67
C GLU A 39 9.14 7.91 13.28
N GLY A 40 8.43 6.78 13.23
CA GLY A 40 7.00 6.71 12.88
C GLY A 40 6.73 5.84 11.65
N PHE A 41 5.78 6.28 10.83
CA PHE A 41 5.23 5.56 9.69
C PHE A 41 5.61 6.22 8.35
N VAL A 42 5.36 5.51 7.26
CA VAL A 42 5.60 6.02 5.90
C VAL A 42 4.81 7.29 5.58
N THR A 43 3.65 7.50 6.23
CA THR A 43 2.84 8.71 6.11
C THR A 43 3.53 9.94 6.70
N ASP A 44 4.33 9.74 7.76
CA ASP A 44 5.09 10.83 8.38
C ASP A 44 6.21 11.30 7.45
N VAL A 45 6.86 10.36 6.75
CA VAL A 45 7.85 10.69 5.70
C VAL A 45 7.21 11.43 4.53
N LEU A 46 6.06 10.96 4.04
CA LEU A 46 5.32 11.63 2.96
C LEU A 46 5.04 13.10 3.30
N GLN A 47 4.66 13.37 4.55
CA GLN A 47 4.38 14.72 5.03
C GLN A 47 5.66 15.54 5.23
N ALA A 48 6.67 14.99 5.90
CA ALA A 48 7.90 15.71 6.25
C ALA A 48 8.72 16.11 5.02
N GLU A 49 8.76 15.24 4.02
CA GLU A 49 9.50 15.46 2.76
C GLU A 49 8.66 16.15 1.68
N GLU A 50 7.40 16.51 2.00
CA GLU A 50 6.43 17.14 1.09
C GLU A 50 6.36 16.46 -0.29
N VAL A 51 6.39 15.12 -0.31
CA VAL A 51 6.57 14.32 -1.52
C VAL A 51 5.43 14.56 -2.51
N GLN A 52 5.77 15.08 -3.69
CA GLN A 52 4.84 15.26 -4.80
C GLN A 52 4.90 14.06 -5.74
N PHE A 53 3.74 13.59 -6.21
CA PHE A 53 3.66 12.45 -7.11
C PHE A 53 2.54 12.58 -8.15
N ASP A 54 2.80 12.09 -9.35
CA ASP A 54 1.77 11.88 -10.38
C ASP A 54 1.04 10.53 -10.20
N TYR A 55 1.74 9.55 -9.62
CA TYR A 55 1.31 8.17 -9.39
C TYR A 55 1.90 7.65 -8.08
N MET A 56 1.10 6.97 -7.26
CA MET A 56 1.56 6.27 -6.05
C MET A 56 1.20 4.80 -6.14
N TYR A 57 2.14 3.94 -5.76
CA TYR A 57 1.94 2.51 -5.64
C TYR A 57 2.27 2.11 -4.20
N SER A 58 1.37 1.40 -3.53
CA SER A 58 1.60 0.96 -2.16
C SER A 58 1.21 -0.50 -1.95
N CYS A 59 1.96 -1.14 -1.07
CA CYS A 59 1.74 -2.50 -0.61
C CYS A 59 2.15 -2.55 0.85
N GLY A 60 1.32 -3.12 1.71
CA GLY A 60 1.60 -3.21 3.13
C GLY A 60 0.35 -3.50 3.94
N PRO A 61 0.42 -3.37 5.28
CA PRO A 61 -0.68 -3.71 6.17
C PRO A 61 -1.94 -2.88 5.88
N THR A 62 -3.13 -3.47 6.05
CA THR A 62 -4.42 -2.79 5.83
C THR A 62 -4.53 -1.42 6.52
N PRO A 63 -4.07 -1.21 7.77
CA PRO A 63 -4.10 0.11 8.39
C PRO A 63 -3.28 1.16 7.64
N MET A 64 -2.14 0.77 7.07
CA MET A 64 -1.30 1.66 6.26
C MET A 64 -2.00 2.02 4.95
N LEU A 65 -2.57 1.03 4.25
CA LEU A 65 -3.31 1.26 3.00
C LEU A 65 -4.54 2.13 3.23
N LYS A 66 -5.23 1.95 4.36
CA LYS A 66 -6.38 2.78 4.75
C LYS A 66 -5.98 4.22 5.01
N ALA A 67 -4.89 4.46 5.75
CA ALA A 67 -4.38 5.81 5.98
C ALA A 67 -4.03 6.52 4.67
N LEU A 68 -3.39 5.82 3.72
CA LEU A 68 -3.11 6.38 2.40
C LEU A 68 -4.39 6.64 1.60
N SER A 69 -5.35 5.70 1.64
CA SER A 69 -6.64 5.87 0.97
C SER A 69 -7.42 7.07 1.49
N ASP A 70 -7.42 7.30 2.80
CA ASP A 70 -8.14 8.43 3.43
C ASP A 70 -7.49 9.77 3.06
N CYS A 71 -6.17 9.83 2.93
CA CYS A 71 -5.45 11.05 2.56
C CYS A 71 -5.48 11.35 1.04
N TYR A 72 -5.55 10.32 0.20
CA TYR A 72 -5.29 10.44 -1.24
C TYR A 72 -6.36 9.78 -2.12
N ALA A 73 -7.61 9.72 -1.65
CA ALA A 73 -8.74 9.05 -2.32
C ALA A 73 -8.99 9.51 -3.77
N ASP A 74 -8.72 10.78 -4.11
CA ASP A 74 -8.96 11.34 -5.44
C ASP A 74 -7.72 11.34 -6.35
N GLN A 75 -6.61 10.75 -5.90
CA GLN A 75 -5.35 10.72 -6.65
C GLN A 75 -5.11 9.37 -7.33
N LYS A 76 -4.10 9.31 -8.22
CA LYS A 76 -3.70 8.07 -8.90
C LYS A 76 -2.88 7.17 -7.97
N LEU A 77 -3.53 6.69 -6.92
CA LEU A 77 -3.01 5.74 -5.95
C LEU A 77 -3.49 4.33 -6.29
N TYR A 78 -2.55 3.39 -6.36
CA TYR A 78 -2.79 1.97 -6.56
C TYR A 78 -2.34 1.21 -5.32
N ILE A 79 -3.22 0.35 -4.79
CA ILE A 79 -3.01 -0.40 -3.56
C ILE A 79 -3.00 -1.90 -3.86
N SER A 80 -1.96 -2.60 -3.40
CA SER A 80 -1.89 -4.06 -3.47
C SER A 80 -2.47 -4.67 -2.19
N LEU A 81 -3.55 -5.42 -2.31
CA LEU A 81 -4.23 -6.06 -1.19
C LEU A 81 -3.78 -7.49 -0.94
N GLU A 82 -3.80 -7.86 0.33
CA GLU A 82 -3.64 -9.23 0.79
C GLU A 82 -4.97 -9.71 1.37
N GLU A 83 -5.38 -10.92 0.96
CA GLU A 83 -6.58 -11.58 1.49
C GLU A 83 -6.32 -13.06 1.71
N ARG A 84 -7.19 -13.70 2.50
CA ARG A 84 -7.09 -15.15 2.68
C ARG A 84 -7.43 -15.87 1.38
N MET A 85 -6.44 -16.56 0.82
CA MET A 85 -6.58 -17.32 -0.42
C MET A 85 -6.71 -18.82 -0.16
N GLY A 86 -7.61 -19.46 -0.90
CA GLY A 86 -7.69 -20.92 -1.00
C GLY A 86 -7.04 -21.42 -2.29
N CYS A 87 -7.70 -21.18 -3.42
CA CYS A 87 -7.27 -21.74 -4.71
C CYS A 87 -6.23 -20.90 -5.48
N GLY A 88 -6.13 -19.58 -5.22
CA GLY A 88 -5.24 -18.67 -5.95
C GLY A 88 -5.55 -18.45 -7.44
N VAL A 89 -6.61 -19.07 -7.97
CA VAL A 89 -6.98 -19.02 -9.41
C VAL A 89 -8.44 -18.60 -9.64
N GLY A 90 -9.08 -18.05 -8.61
CA GLY A 90 -10.42 -17.45 -8.71
C GLY A 90 -11.61 -18.41 -8.68
N ALA A 91 -11.39 -19.70 -8.40
CA ALA A 91 -12.43 -20.73 -8.35
C ALA A 91 -13.19 -20.79 -7.01
N CYS A 92 -12.52 -20.52 -5.88
CA CYS A 92 -13.08 -20.77 -4.54
C CYS A 92 -13.78 -19.57 -3.90
N PHE A 93 -13.67 -18.36 -4.46
CA PHE A 93 -14.26 -17.13 -3.92
C PHE A 93 -13.85 -16.78 -2.47
N ALA A 94 -12.74 -17.33 -1.97
CA ALA A 94 -12.28 -17.08 -0.60
C ALA A 94 -11.68 -15.68 -0.40
N CYS A 95 -11.07 -15.12 -1.45
CA CYS A 95 -10.35 -13.84 -1.41
C CYS A 95 -11.19 -12.71 -2.03
N VAL A 96 -12.46 -12.60 -1.64
CA VAL A 96 -13.38 -11.58 -2.16
C VAL A 96 -13.23 -10.26 -1.39
N CYS A 97 -13.21 -9.16 -2.13
CA CYS A 97 -13.32 -7.79 -1.62
C CYS A 97 -14.58 -7.15 -2.18
N HIS A 98 -15.32 -6.40 -1.37
CA HIS A 98 -16.50 -5.68 -1.83
C HIS A 98 -16.13 -4.42 -2.59
N VAL A 99 -16.91 -4.07 -3.62
CA VAL A 99 -16.72 -2.84 -4.41
C VAL A 99 -17.29 -1.65 -3.63
N VAL A 100 -16.54 -0.54 -3.60
CA VAL A 100 -17.01 0.70 -2.95
C VAL A 100 -18.22 1.27 -3.69
N GLY A 101 -19.21 1.76 -2.94
CA GLY A 101 -20.39 2.40 -3.51
C GLY A 101 -21.46 1.44 -4.04
N ASP A 102 -21.26 0.11 -3.93
CA ASP A 102 -22.33 -0.85 -4.23
C ASP A 102 -23.29 -1.01 -3.05
N GLU A 103 -24.41 -0.27 -3.10
CA GLU A 103 -25.48 -0.34 -2.10
C GLU A 103 -26.12 -1.73 -1.97
N SER A 104 -26.03 -2.57 -3.01
CA SER A 104 -26.56 -3.94 -2.96
C SER A 104 -25.66 -4.88 -2.17
N GLY A 105 -24.38 -4.54 -2.02
CA GLY A 105 -23.36 -5.39 -1.40
C GLY A 105 -23.06 -6.69 -2.16
N THR A 106 -23.52 -6.81 -3.40
CA THR A 106 -23.41 -8.06 -4.19
C THR A 106 -22.22 -8.08 -5.13
N SER A 107 -21.67 -6.91 -5.45
CA SER A 107 -20.51 -6.73 -6.31
C SER A 107 -19.23 -6.97 -5.51
N TYR A 108 -18.39 -7.85 -6.05
CA TYR A 108 -17.11 -8.19 -5.48
C TYR A 108 -16.02 -8.27 -6.55
N ARG A 109 -14.79 -8.14 -6.08
CA ARG A 109 -13.55 -8.46 -6.79
C ARG A 109 -12.85 -9.60 -6.07
N LYS A 110 -12.14 -10.44 -6.80
CA LYS A 110 -11.29 -11.49 -6.23
C LYS A 110 -9.84 -11.05 -6.29
N VAL A 111 -9.18 -10.94 -5.13
CA VAL A 111 -7.77 -10.51 -5.05
C VAL A 111 -6.86 -11.34 -5.96
N CYS A 112 -7.05 -12.66 -6.04
CA CYS A 112 -6.16 -13.53 -6.82
C CYS A 112 -6.33 -13.47 -8.35
N THR A 113 -7.43 -12.93 -8.88
CA THR A 113 -7.67 -12.87 -10.35
C THR A 113 -7.96 -11.48 -10.86
N ASP A 114 -8.65 -10.67 -10.06
CA ASP A 114 -9.06 -9.32 -10.42
C ASP A 114 -8.07 -8.29 -9.83
N GLY A 115 -7.35 -8.66 -8.75
CA GLY A 115 -6.27 -7.90 -8.14
C GLY A 115 -4.89 -8.50 -8.44
N PRO A 116 -3.94 -8.47 -7.47
CA PRO A 116 -4.07 -7.94 -6.11
C PRO A 116 -4.04 -6.41 -6.05
N VAL A 117 -3.68 -5.76 -7.15
CA VAL A 117 -3.56 -4.29 -7.25
C VAL A 117 -4.87 -3.69 -7.73
N PHE A 118 -5.43 -2.78 -6.94
CA PHE A 118 -6.65 -2.04 -7.24
C PHE A 118 -6.37 -0.54 -7.24
N SER A 119 -7.22 0.23 -7.93
CA SER A 119 -7.21 1.69 -7.75
C SER A 119 -7.76 2.04 -6.38
N VAL A 120 -7.26 3.11 -5.76
CA VAL A 120 -7.81 3.63 -4.50
C VAL A 120 -9.31 3.87 -4.65
N GLY A 121 -10.09 3.47 -3.65
CA GLY A 121 -11.55 3.59 -3.69
C GLY A 121 -12.26 2.60 -4.61
N GLU A 122 -11.58 1.65 -5.26
CA GLU A 122 -12.26 0.59 -6.04
C GLU A 122 -12.91 -0.47 -5.13
N VAL A 123 -12.23 -0.85 -4.05
CA VAL A 123 -12.65 -1.90 -3.11
C VAL A 123 -12.54 -1.42 -1.67
N VAL A 124 -13.35 -2.02 -0.79
CA VAL A 124 -13.42 -1.68 0.65
C VAL A 124 -12.18 -2.18 1.39
N LEU A 125 -11.63 -1.33 2.29
CA LEU A 125 -10.48 -1.58 3.17
C LEU A 125 -10.83 -1.74 4.65
#